data_AF-A0AAW6S457-F1
#
_entry.id   AF-A0AAW6S457-F1
#
_cell.length_a   1.000
_cell.length_b   1.000
_cell.length_c   1.000
_cell.angle_alpha   90.00
_cell.angle_beta   90.00
_cell.angle_gamma   90.00
#
_symmetry.space_group_name_H-M   'P 1'
#
loop_
_entity.id
_entity.type
_entity.pdbx_description
1 polymer ?
#
loop_
_entity_poly.entity_id
_entity_poly.type
_entity_poly.pdbx_seq_one_letter_code
_entity_poly.pdbx_strand_id
1 'polypeptide(L)'
;MTKLALKTEIESKNQTDYIEELVNVAAECVAAAETVKFIMQDATKSFRRNDSQERQNHLLDLQKEKRHVFSVASWKMLLHLEKRGVDYFLLKKGMVSIYKVLNDFESTDIEIDHDTFNSGLNTVRDAMKEIIAGEFRKVQELTNYKEI
;
A
#
# COMPACT_ATOMS: atom_id res chain seq x y z
N MET A 1 36.70 -18.99 3.88
CA MET A 1 35.77 -17.90 3.54
C MET A 1 36.48 -16.58 3.76
N THR A 2 36.50 -15.66 2.79
CA THR A 2 37.22 -14.36 2.92
C THR A 2 36.31 -13.31 3.60
N LYS A 3 36.91 -12.32 4.28
CA LYS A 3 36.17 -11.20 4.90
C LYS A 3 35.27 -10.45 3.90
N LEU A 4 35.70 -10.39 2.64
CA LEU A 4 34.93 -9.80 1.53
C LEU A 4 33.69 -10.64 1.20
N ALA A 5 33.84 -11.96 1.05
CA ALA A 5 32.73 -12.86 0.74
C ALA A 5 31.64 -12.83 1.83
N LEU A 6 32.04 -12.78 3.12
CA LEU A 6 31.12 -12.67 4.25
C LEU A 6 30.36 -11.33 4.26
N LYS A 7 31.04 -10.22 3.93
CA LYS A 7 30.41 -8.89 3.84
C LYS A 7 29.34 -8.87 2.75
N THR A 8 29.65 -9.38 1.56
CA THR A 8 28.71 -9.46 0.44
C THR A 8 27.50 -10.35 0.75
N GLU A 9 27.69 -11.45 1.47
CA GLU A 9 26.59 -12.32 1.90
C GLU A 9 25.64 -11.60 2.87
N ILE A 10 26.19 -10.89 3.86
CA ILE A 10 25.39 -10.09 4.80
C ILE A 10 24.62 -8.99 4.07
N GLU A 11 25.27 -8.26 3.15
CA GLU A 11 24.64 -7.18 2.38
C GLU A 11 23.53 -7.70 1.46
N SER A 12 23.76 -8.83 0.76
CA SER A 12 22.75 -9.48 -0.06
C SER A 12 21.55 -9.94 0.77
N LYS A 13 21.79 -10.52 1.96
CA LYS A 13 20.70 -10.95 2.85
C LYS A 13 19.86 -9.77 3.33
N ASN A 14 20.50 -8.71 3.81
CA ASN A 14 19.81 -7.50 4.26
C ASN A 14 18.94 -6.87 3.15
N GLN A 15 19.39 -6.99 1.90
CA GLN A 15 18.66 -6.49 0.74
C GLN A 15 17.46 -7.39 0.38
N THR A 16 17.61 -8.71 0.46
CA THR A 16 16.49 -9.67 0.29
C THR A 16 15.42 -9.48 1.37
N ASP A 17 15.83 -9.40 2.65
CA ASP A 17 14.91 -9.19 3.77
C ASP A 17 14.10 -7.88 3.58
N TYR A 18 14.73 -6.84 3.03
CA TYR A 18 14.07 -5.58 2.71
C TYR A 18 13.05 -5.70 1.56
N ILE A 19 13.35 -6.48 0.52
CA ILE A 19 12.40 -6.74 -0.58
C ILE A 19 11.17 -7.46 -0.03
N GLU A 20 11.34 -8.45 0.84
CA GLU A 20 10.24 -9.16 1.49
C GLU A 20 9.37 -8.19 2.32
N GLU A 21 9.99 -7.30 3.10
CA GLU A 21 9.28 -6.25 3.85
C GLU A 21 8.47 -5.34 2.93
N LEU A 22 9.05 -4.87 1.82
CA LEU A 22 8.34 -4.02 0.85
C LEU A 22 7.13 -4.72 0.22
N VAL A 23 7.27 -5.99 -0.13
CA VAL A 23 6.17 -6.79 -0.70
C VAL A 23 5.04 -6.95 0.31
N ASN A 24 5.38 -7.27 1.57
CA ASN A 24 4.39 -7.46 2.63
C ASN A 24 3.62 -6.16 2.92
N VAL A 25 4.33 -5.04 3.08
CA VAL A 25 3.70 -3.73 3.36
C VAL A 25 2.83 -3.26 2.19
N ALA A 26 3.23 -3.53 0.95
CA ALA A 26 2.41 -3.21 -0.23
C ALA A 26 1.13 -4.06 -0.27
N ALA A 27 1.21 -5.35 0.05
CA ALA A 27 0.05 -6.22 0.14
C ALA A 27 -0.93 -5.75 1.24
N GLU A 28 -0.41 -5.35 2.41
CA GLU A 28 -1.23 -4.77 3.50
C GLU A 28 -1.94 -3.49 3.05
N CYS A 29 -1.25 -2.60 2.34
CA CYS A 29 -1.85 -1.35 1.84
C CYS A 29 -3.01 -1.60 0.87
N VAL A 30 -2.84 -2.54 -0.07
CA VAL A 30 -3.87 -2.89 -1.04
C VAL A 30 -5.06 -3.56 -0.36
N ALA A 31 -4.81 -4.54 0.52
CA ALA A 31 -5.87 -5.23 1.26
C ALA A 31 -6.69 -4.27 2.14
N ALA A 32 -6.02 -3.32 2.81
CA ALA A 32 -6.70 -2.30 3.60
C ALA A 32 -7.56 -1.38 2.73
N ALA A 33 -7.06 -0.91 1.58
CA ALA A 33 -7.81 -0.06 0.65
C ALA A 33 -9.06 -0.76 0.12
N GLU A 34 -8.94 -2.02 -0.32
CA GLU A 34 -10.06 -2.81 -0.81
C GLU A 34 -11.11 -3.06 0.27
N THR A 35 -10.67 -3.36 1.50
CA THR A 35 -11.57 -3.54 2.64
C THR A 35 -12.39 -2.27 2.91
N VAL A 36 -11.77 -1.08 2.90
CA VAL A 36 -12.50 0.18 3.08
C VAL A 36 -13.54 0.38 1.97
N LYS A 37 -13.16 0.11 0.71
CA LYS A 37 -14.08 0.22 -0.44
C LYS A 37 -15.30 -0.69 -0.29
N PHE A 38 -15.11 -1.95 0.15
CA PHE A 38 -16.23 -2.86 0.39
C PHE A 38 -17.15 -2.37 1.51
N ILE A 39 -16.60 -1.86 2.61
CA ILE A 39 -17.39 -1.29 3.71
C ILE A 39 -18.20 -0.08 3.23
N MET A 40 -17.60 0.81 2.43
CA MET A 40 -18.32 1.96 1.86
C MET A 40 -19.46 1.53 0.94
N GLN A 41 -19.27 0.49 0.13
CA GLN A 41 -20.33 -0.07 -0.71
C GLN A 41 -21.47 -0.67 0.13
N ASP A 42 -21.15 -1.39 1.22
CA ASP A 42 -22.18 -1.96 2.08
C ASP A 42 -22.91 -0.87 2.87
N ALA A 43 -22.20 0.14 3.37
CA ALA A 43 -22.78 1.32 4.01
C ALA A 43 -23.80 2.00 3.08
N THR A 44 -23.40 2.33 1.85
CA THR A 44 -24.29 2.97 0.85
C THR A 44 -25.55 2.13 0.61
N LYS A 45 -25.41 0.81 0.46
CA LYS A 45 -26.55 -0.10 0.27
C LYS A 45 -27.45 -0.16 1.50
N SER A 46 -26.86 -0.18 2.70
CA SER A 46 -27.57 -0.24 3.98
C SER A 46 -28.43 1.01 4.19
N PHE A 47 -27.90 2.20 3.87
CA PHE A 47 -28.66 3.46 3.88
C PHE A 47 -29.80 3.45 2.86
N ARG A 48 -29.53 3.07 1.60
CA ARG A 48 -30.57 3.01 0.55
C ARG A 48 -31.70 2.02 0.86
N ARG A 49 -31.41 0.97 1.63
CA ARG A 49 -32.38 -0.06 2.05
C ARG A 49 -33.12 0.28 3.33
N ASN A 50 -32.78 1.39 4.01
CA ASN A 50 -33.31 1.71 5.34
C ASN A 50 -33.12 0.56 6.34
N ASP A 51 -31.94 -0.05 6.35
CA ASP A 51 -31.56 -1.01 7.40
C ASP A 51 -31.57 -0.35 8.79
N SER A 52 -31.43 -1.13 9.86
CA SER A 52 -31.44 -0.61 11.24
C SER A 52 -30.34 0.43 11.49
N GLN A 53 -30.66 1.45 12.30
CA GLN A 53 -29.71 2.49 12.72
C GLN A 53 -28.43 1.89 13.35
N GLU A 54 -28.58 0.78 14.09
CA GLU A 54 -27.46 0.05 14.68
C GLU A 54 -26.49 -0.48 13.61
N ARG A 55 -27.01 -1.07 12.53
CA ARG A 55 -26.18 -1.55 11.42
C ARG A 55 -25.49 -0.39 10.70
N GLN A 56 -26.21 0.70 10.46
CA GLN A 56 -25.65 1.89 9.81
C GLN A 56 -24.50 2.49 10.63
N ASN A 57 -24.68 2.63 11.94
CA ASN A 57 -23.63 3.11 12.85
C ASN A 57 -22.42 2.17 12.87
N HIS A 58 -22.67 0.85 12.94
CA HIS A 58 -21.59 -0.15 12.91
C HIS A 58 -20.74 -0.04 11.63
N LEU A 59 -21.37 0.11 10.46
CA LEU A 59 -20.66 0.24 9.19
C LEU A 59 -19.84 1.54 9.12
N LEU A 60 -20.36 2.66 9.64
CA LEU A 60 -19.62 3.93 9.72
C LEU A 60 -18.40 3.83 10.64
N ASP A 61 -18.51 3.13 11.77
CA ASP A 61 -17.40 2.93 12.70
C ASP A 61 -16.34 2.01 12.10
N LEU A 62 -16.76 0.90 11.48
CA LEU A 62 -15.86 -0.01 10.77
C LEU A 62 -15.11 0.73 9.64
N GLN A 63 -15.80 1.61 8.93
CA GLN A 63 -15.19 2.43 7.88
C GLN A 63 -14.10 3.36 8.44
N LYS A 64 -14.37 4.07 9.54
CA LYS A 64 -13.38 4.94 10.20
C LYS A 64 -12.15 4.15 10.63
N GLU A 65 -12.36 2.99 11.26
CA GLU A 65 -11.28 2.10 11.68
C GLU A 65 -10.41 1.67 10.50
N LYS A 66 -11.01 1.14 9.43
CA LYS A 66 -10.25 0.64 8.28
C LYS A 66 -9.58 1.76 7.47
N ARG A 67 -10.17 2.96 7.41
CA ARG A 67 -9.50 4.16 6.85
C ARG A 67 -8.25 4.52 7.62
N HIS A 68 -8.30 4.44 8.95
CA HIS A 68 -7.13 4.67 9.79
C HIS A 68 -6.04 3.64 9.51
N VAL A 69 -6.39 2.35 9.42
CA VAL A 69 -5.45 1.28 9.07
C VAL A 69 -4.76 1.53 7.72
N PHE A 70 -5.52 1.87 6.68
CA PHE A 70 -4.97 2.20 5.36
C PHE A 70 -4.00 3.39 5.42
N SER A 71 -4.37 4.45 6.16
CA SER A 71 -3.55 5.65 6.29
C SER A 71 -2.22 5.36 7.00
N VAL A 72 -2.27 4.58 8.09
CA VAL A 72 -1.08 4.19 8.85
C VAL A 72 -0.17 3.29 8.00
N ALA A 73 -0.73 2.30 7.31
CA ALA A 73 0.05 1.40 6.43
C ALA A 73 0.73 2.18 5.29
N SER A 74 -0.02 3.08 4.63
CA SER A 74 0.49 3.94 3.57
C SER A 74 1.63 4.83 4.07
N TRP A 75 1.48 5.44 5.24
CA TRP A 75 2.50 6.30 5.82
C TRP A 75 3.76 5.53 6.22
N LYS A 76 3.62 4.35 6.81
CA LYS A 76 4.75 3.45 7.10
C LYS A 76 5.53 3.16 5.83
N MET A 77 4.85 2.76 4.75
CA MET A 77 5.49 2.45 3.47
C MET A 77 6.33 3.62 2.95
N LEU A 78 5.77 4.83 2.95
CA LEU A 78 6.49 6.03 2.52
C LEU A 78 7.72 6.32 3.39
N LEU A 79 7.62 6.18 4.71
CA LEU A 79 8.76 6.35 5.62
C LEU A 79 9.87 5.33 5.36
N HIS A 80 9.53 4.08 5.05
CA HIS A 80 10.52 3.04 4.72
C HIS A 80 11.28 3.38 3.44
N LEU A 81 10.58 3.88 2.42
CA LEU A 81 11.18 4.28 1.14
C LEU A 81 12.05 5.54 1.29
N GLU A 82 11.58 6.53 2.05
CA GLU A 82 12.30 7.78 2.29
C GLU A 82 13.62 7.57 3.03
N LYS A 83 13.62 6.74 4.08
CA LYS A 83 14.85 6.38 4.82
C LYS A 83 15.94 5.75 3.94
N ARG A 84 15.54 5.15 2.80
CA ARG A 84 16.43 4.47 1.85
C ARG A 84 16.74 5.32 0.62
N GLY A 85 16.20 6.53 0.52
CA GLY A 85 16.40 7.42 -0.62
C GLY A 85 15.79 6.88 -1.92
N VAL A 86 14.77 6.03 -1.83
CA VAL A 86 14.05 5.52 -3.00
C VAL A 86 13.05 6.57 -3.47
N ASP A 87 13.01 6.86 -4.77
CA ASP A 87 11.96 7.73 -5.34
C ASP A 87 10.60 7.01 -5.26
N TYR A 88 9.67 7.62 -4.53
CA TYR A 88 8.33 7.10 -4.30
C TYR A 88 7.23 8.06 -4.79
N PHE A 89 7.55 9.05 -5.64
CA PHE A 89 6.60 10.08 -6.07
C PHE A 89 5.31 9.50 -6.67
N LEU A 90 5.42 8.53 -7.57
CA LEU A 90 4.27 7.88 -8.20
C LEU A 90 3.44 7.08 -7.19
N LEU A 91 4.10 6.39 -6.27
CA LEU A 91 3.45 5.64 -5.19
C LEU A 91 2.59 6.58 -4.33
N LYS A 92 3.18 7.71 -3.89
CA LYS A 92 2.47 8.74 -3.12
C LYS A 92 1.26 9.28 -3.89
N LYS A 93 1.40 9.55 -5.19
CA LYS A 93 0.30 10.03 -6.04
C LYS A 93 -0.86 9.02 -6.11
N GLY A 94 -0.54 7.73 -6.27
CA GLY A 94 -1.53 6.66 -6.27
C GLY A 94 -2.27 6.56 -4.93
N MET A 95 -1.53 6.56 -3.81
CA MET A 95 -2.10 6.54 -2.45
C MET A 95 -3.02 7.72 -2.18
N VAL A 96 -2.61 8.94 -2.57
CA VAL A 96 -3.44 10.14 -2.40
C VAL A 96 -4.74 10.03 -3.18
N SER A 97 -4.71 9.46 -4.38
CA SER A 97 -5.91 9.25 -5.21
C SER A 97 -6.89 8.28 -4.54
N ILE A 98 -6.38 7.18 -3.99
CA ILE A 98 -7.17 6.23 -3.19
C ILE A 98 -7.74 6.95 -1.95
N TYR A 99 -6.88 7.64 -1.19
CA TYR A 99 -7.28 8.32 0.05
C TYR A 99 -8.39 9.35 -0.17
N LYS A 100 -8.33 10.14 -1.26
CA LYS A 100 -9.40 11.07 -1.62
C LYS A 100 -10.76 10.37 -1.75
N VAL A 101 -10.83 9.31 -2.55
CA VAL A 101 -12.07 8.53 -2.71
C VAL A 101 -12.56 7.95 -1.39
N LEU A 102 -11.65 7.49 -0.53
CA LEU A 102 -12.01 6.93 0.78
C LEU A 102 -12.44 8.01 1.79
N ASN A 103 -11.95 9.24 1.66
CA ASN A 103 -12.23 10.35 2.56
C ASN A 103 -13.49 11.14 2.17
N ASP A 104 -13.80 11.20 0.87
CA ASP A 104 -14.97 11.94 0.35
C ASP A 104 -16.31 11.31 0.74
N PHE A 105 -16.32 10.14 1.40
CA PHE A 105 -17.54 9.51 1.91
C PHE A 105 -17.97 10.11 3.25
N GLU A 106 -18.58 11.30 3.18
CA GLU A 106 -19.18 12.01 4.32
C GLU A 106 -20.70 11.88 4.40
N SER A 107 -21.38 11.39 3.35
CA SER A 107 -22.86 11.29 3.33
C SER A 107 -23.40 10.10 2.53
N THR A 108 -24.68 9.80 2.76
CA THR A 108 -25.44 8.63 2.26
C THR A 108 -25.68 8.60 0.75
N ASP A 109 -25.37 9.69 0.03
CA ASP A 109 -25.65 9.86 -1.40
C ASP A 109 -24.40 9.89 -2.28
N ILE A 110 -23.23 9.57 -1.73
CA ILE A 110 -21.97 9.66 -2.47
C ILE A 110 -21.72 8.37 -3.24
N GLU A 111 -21.80 8.45 -4.56
CA GLU A 111 -21.32 7.39 -5.43
C GLU A 111 -19.80 7.31 -5.35
N ILE A 112 -19.28 6.10 -5.13
CA ILE A 112 -17.85 5.86 -5.08
C ILE A 112 -17.29 6.08 -6.50
N ASP A 113 -16.38 7.03 -6.64
CA ASP A 113 -15.62 7.21 -7.88
C ASP A 113 -14.68 6.02 -8.10
N HIS A 114 -15.21 5.02 -8.80
CA HIS A 114 -14.49 3.79 -9.12
C HIS A 114 -13.31 4.01 -10.04
N ASP A 115 -13.37 4.99 -10.92
CA ASP A 115 -12.32 5.26 -11.90
C ASP A 115 -11.10 5.86 -11.22
N THR A 116 -11.30 6.87 -10.37
CA THR A 116 -10.21 7.45 -9.56
C THR A 116 -9.60 6.42 -8.62
N PHE A 117 -10.43 5.58 -7.97
CA PHE A 117 -9.94 4.54 -7.08
C PHE A 117 -9.10 3.49 -7.82
N ASN A 118 -9.61 2.95 -8.94
CA ASN A 118 -8.91 1.93 -9.72
C ASN A 118 -7.65 2.50 -10.38
N SER A 119 -7.68 3.74 -10.86
CA SER A 119 -6.49 4.45 -11.35
C SER A 119 -5.45 4.61 -10.25
N GLY A 120 -5.88 4.94 -9.02
CA GLY A 120 -5.03 4.99 -7.84
C GLY A 120 -4.35 3.65 -7.54
N LEU A 121 -5.12 2.55 -7.52
CA LEU A 121 -4.59 1.20 -7.33
C LEU A 121 -3.58 0.79 -8.40
N ASN A 122 -3.88 1.05 -9.68
CA ASN A 122 -2.96 0.77 -10.78
C ASN A 122 -1.66 1.55 -10.63
N THR A 123 -1.75 2.84 -10.26
CA THR A 123 -0.57 3.69 -10.01
C THR A 123 0.28 3.14 -8.86
N VAL A 124 -0.33 2.71 -7.75
CA VAL A 124 0.37 2.08 -6.62
C VAL A 124 1.07 0.79 -7.06
N ARG A 125 0.35 -0.08 -7.77
CA ARG A 125 0.89 -1.35 -8.28
C ARG A 125 2.10 -1.12 -9.17
N ASP A 126 1.99 -0.21 -10.13
CA ASP A 126 3.04 -0.01 -11.13
C ASP A 126 4.27 0.66 -10.51
N ALA A 127 4.08 1.62 -9.60
CA ALA A 127 5.18 2.18 -8.81
C ALA A 127 5.88 1.13 -7.93
N MET A 128 5.13 0.25 -7.27
CA MET A 128 5.73 -0.82 -6.46
C MET A 128 6.53 -1.81 -7.29
N LYS A 129 6.05 -2.18 -8.49
CA LYS A 129 6.80 -3.04 -9.41
C LYS A 129 8.14 -2.42 -9.80
N GLU A 130 8.15 -1.12 -10.08
CA GLU A 130 9.36 -0.40 -10.44
C GLU A 130 10.37 -0.34 -9.28
N ILE A 131 9.89 0.01 -8.07
CA ILE A 131 10.71 0.03 -6.85
C ILE A 131 11.32 -1.35 -6.60
N ILE A 132 10.50 -2.40 -6.58
CA ILE A 132 10.96 -3.79 -6.34
C ILE A 132 11.97 -4.22 -7.41
N ALA A 133 11.73 -3.91 -8.68
CA ALA A 133 12.68 -4.21 -9.76
C ALA A 133 14.01 -3.45 -9.62
N GLY A 134 13.99 -2.24 -9.06
CA GLY A 134 15.20 -1.50 -8.68
C GLY A 134 15.97 -2.18 -7.55
N GLU A 135 15.27 -2.62 -6.50
CA GLU A 135 15.90 -3.33 -5.38
C GLU A 135 16.45 -4.72 -5.78
N PHE A 136 15.78 -5.45 -6.66
CA PHE A 136 16.30 -6.71 -7.21
C PHE A 136 17.58 -6.52 -8.03
N ARG A 137 17.68 -5.43 -8.80
CA ARG A 137 18.91 -5.11 -9.54
C ARG A 137 20.11 -4.91 -8.61
N LYS A 138 19.91 -4.26 -7.45
CA LYS A 138 20.96 -4.11 -6.43
C LYS A 138 21.42 -5.46 -5.87
N VAL A 139 20.51 -6.40 -5.65
CA VAL A 139 20.87 -7.78 -5.25
C VAL A 139 21.74 -8.44 -6.32
N GLN A 140 21.32 -8.35 -7.59
CA GLN A 140 22.07 -8.93 -8.71
C GLN A 140 23.48 -8.33 -8.84
N GLU A 141 23.62 -7.01 -8.69
CA GLU A 141 24.91 -6.33 -8.67
C GLU A 141 25.80 -6.87 -7.53
N LEU A 142 25.27 -6.97 -6.31
CA LEU A 142 26.00 -7.51 -5.15
C LEU A 142 26.44 -8.96 -5.35
N THR A 143 25.60 -9.79 -5.97
CA THR A 143 25.92 -11.21 -6.19
C THR A 143 26.85 -11.45 -7.37
N ASN A 144 26.74 -10.66 -8.44
CA ASN A 144 27.58 -10.80 -9.64
C ASN A 144 29.02 -10.33 -9.41
N TYR A 145 29.28 -9.47 -8.42
CA TYR A 145 30.63 -9.17 -7.94
C TYR A 145 31.40 -10.41 -7.42
N LYS A 146 30.74 -11.58 -7.26
CA LYS A 146 31.37 -12.84 -6.86
C LYS A 146 31.93 -13.70 -8.01
N GLU A 147 31.66 -13.37 -9.29
CA GLU A 147 32.12 -14.15 -10.45
C GLU A 147 33.45 -13.69 -11.09
N ILE A 148 34.24 -12.84 -10.42
CA ILE A 148 35.57 -12.38 -10.91
C ILE A 148 36.67 -12.84 -9.97
#